data_AF-A0A1J4UI99-F1
#
_entry.id   AF-A0A1J4UI99-F1
#
_cell.length_a   1.000
_cell.length_b   1.000
_cell.length_c   1.000
_cell.angle_alpha   90.00
_cell.angle_beta   90.00
_cell.angle_gamma   90.00
#
_symmetry.space_group_name_H-M   'P 1'
#
loop_
_entity.id
_entity.type
_entity.pdbx_description
1 polymer ?
#
loop_
_entity_poly.entity_id
_entity_poly.type
_entity_poly.pdbx_seq_one_letter_code
_entity_poly.pdbx_strand_id
1 'polypeptide(L)'
;MNTGQTMLTLLAMMMLTLLSVRMNSSVLQTQETMQNSKFGLAAISLATSIIENANKLSFDEITIDSSITNTNALTSINNLGVDGVEHSNKPAEFNDFDDYNNFQYDERKLASAYYHISCKVSYVIPTTPDVDSNSPTFNKKLTVSVSSISMQDTVKISTIFSYWYFR
;
A
#
# COMPACT_ATOMS: atom_id res chain seq x y z
N MET A 1 -25.46 59.49 -16.77
CA MET A 1 -25.63 58.17 -16.12
C MET A 1 -26.46 58.38 -14.87
N ASN A 2 -27.62 57.73 -14.78
CA ASN A 2 -28.56 57.93 -13.68
C ASN A 2 -28.08 57.11 -12.45
N THR A 3 -28.15 57.66 -11.25
CA THR A 3 -27.56 57.11 -10.02
C THR A 3 -27.98 55.66 -9.71
N GLY A 4 -29.18 55.26 -10.17
CA GLY A 4 -29.67 53.87 -10.07
C GLY A 4 -28.90 52.89 -10.96
N GLN A 5 -28.42 53.31 -12.14
CA GLN A 5 -27.61 52.44 -13.01
C GLN A 5 -26.21 52.22 -12.43
N THR A 6 -25.60 53.24 -11.81
CA THR A 6 -24.30 53.09 -11.13
C THR A 6 -24.37 52.16 -9.91
N MET A 7 -25.48 52.19 -9.17
CA MET A 7 -25.74 51.27 -8.05
C MET A 7 -25.94 49.83 -8.54
N LEU A 8 -26.71 49.63 -9.61
CA LEU A 8 -26.88 48.32 -10.25
C LEU A 8 -25.55 47.75 -10.75
N THR A 9 -24.69 48.57 -11.37
CA THR A 9 -23.37 48.10 -11.82
C THR A 9 -22.43 47.74 -10.67
N LEU A 10 -22.48 48.48 -9.56
CA LEU A 10 -21.69 48.15 -8.35
C LEU A 10 -22.14 46.82 -7.74
N LEU A 11 -23.45 46.58 -7.64
CA LEU A 11 -23.99 45.32 -7.14
C LEU A 11 -23.68 44.14 -8.07
N ALA A 12 -23.74 44.35 -9.39
CA ALA A 12 -23.36 43.34 -10.37
C ALA A 12 -21.87 42.97 -10.26
N MET A 13 -20.98 43.96 -10.08
CA MET A 13 -19.55 43.72 -9.87
C MET A 13 -19.28 42.99 -8.55
N MET A 14 -20.00 43.33 -7.47
CA MET A 14 -19.90 42.63 -6.19
C MET A 14 -20.38 41.17 -6.28
N MET A 15 -21.47 40.91 -7.01
CA MET A 15 -21.90 39.53 -7.24
C MET A 15 -20.90 38.76 -8.10
N LEU A 16 -20.33 39.39 -9.12
CA LEU A 16 -19.33 38.78 -9.98
C LEU A 16 -18.08 38.38 -9.19
N THR A 17 -17.59 39.23 -8.27
CA THR A 17 -16.42 38.89 -7.45
C THR A 17 -16.72 37.73 -6.50
N LEU A 18 -17.88 37.72 -5.85
CA LEU A 18 -18.31 36.61 -4.99
C LEU A 18 -18.44 35.30 -5.76
N LEU A 19 -19.01 35.34 -6.96
CA LEU A 19 -19.12 34.17 -7.83
C LEU A 19 -17.76 33.67 -8.30
N SER A 20 -16.85 34.55 -8.71
CA SER A 20 -15.49 34.19 -9.11
C SER A 20 -14.72 33.53 -7.97
N VAL A 21 -14.81 34.06 -6.74
CA VAL A 21 -14.17 33.44 -5.57
C VAL A 21 -14.75 32.06 -5.30
N ARG A 22 -16.09 31.92 -5.30
CA ARG A 22 -16.74 30.61 -5.09
C ARG A 22 -16.35 29.59 -6.16
N MET A 23 -16.29 30.01 -7.42
CA MET A 23 -15.90 29.15 -8.53
C MET A 23 -14.45 28.69 -8.38
N ASN A 24 -13.53 29.59 -8.06
CA ASN A 24 -12.12 29.26 -7.83
C ASN A 24 -11.94 28.32 -6.64
N SER A 25 -12.65 28.55 -5.53
CA SER A 25 -12.63 27.65 -4.37
C SER A 25 -13.18 26.26 -4.73
N SER A 26 -14.25 26.19 -5.53
CA SER A 26 -14.80 24.91 -6.00
C SER A 26 -13.84 24.15 -6.91
N VAL A 27 -13.13 24.86 -7.80
CA VAL A 27 -12.10 24.28 -8.66
C VAL A 27 -10.94 23.75 -7.83
N LEU A 28 -10.47 24.53 -6.85
CA LEU A 28 -9.38 24.14 -5.95
C LEU A 28 -9.74 22.86 -5.17
N GLN A 29 -10.92 22.81 -4.57
CA GLN A 29 -11.40 21.62 -3.83
C GLN A 29 -11.49 20.38 -4.73
N THR A 30 -11.93 20.56 -5.97
CA THR A 30 -11.99 19.47 -6.95
C THR A 30 -10.58 18.99 -7.33
N GLN A 31 -9.64 19.91 -7.51
CA GLN A 31 -8.24 19.59 -7.79
C GLN A 31 -7.59 18.83 -6.63
N GLU A 32 -7.82 19.25 -5.40
CA GLU A 32 -7.32 18.57 -4.20
C GLU A 32 -7.85 17.12 -4.11
N THR A 33 -9.17 16.95 -4.28
CA THR A 33 -9.81 15.62 -4.28
C THR A 33 -9.26 14.73 -5.41
N MET A 34 -9.06 15.30 -6.59
CA MET A 34 -8.47 14.61 -7.73
C MET A 34 -7.02 14.18 -7.45
N GLN A 35 -6.19 15.05 -6.85
CA GLN A 35 -4.80 14.70 -6.52
C GLN A 35 -4.74 13.61 -5.44
N ASN A 36 -5.56 13.73 -4.39
CA ASN A 36 -5.65 12.70 -3.34
C ASN A 36 -6.04 11.34 -3.93
N SER A 37 -6.98 11.33 -4.88
CA SER A 37 -7.37 10.10 -5.60
C SER A 37 -6.23 9.54 -6.45
N LYS A 38 -5.46 10.39 -7.15
CA LYS A 38 -4.30 9.96 -7.95
C LYS A 38 -3.21 9.33 -7.09
N PHE A 39 -2.90 9.93 -5.95
CA PHE A 39 -1.91 9.37 -5.02
C PHE A 39 -2.40 8.07 -4.38
N GLY A 40 -3.67 8.01 -4.00
CA GLY A 40 -4.29 6.78 -3.49
C GLY A 40 -4.24 5.63 -4.49
N LEU A 41 -4.61 5.87 -5.75
CA LEU A 41 -4.56 4.85 -6.81
C LEU A 41 -3.13 4.40 -7.11
N ALA A 42 -2.17 5.33 -7.12
CA ALA A 42 -0.75 5.01 -7.29
C ALA A 42 -0.24 4.13 -6.13
N ALA A 43 -0.58 4.46 -4.89
CA ALA A 43 -0.22 3.67 -3.71
C ALA A 43 -0.82 2.26 -3.74
N ILE A 44 -2.09 2.12 -4.15
CA ILE A 44 -2.74 0.82 -4.33
C ILE A 44 -2.00 -0.01 -5.39
N SER A 45 -1.71 0.59 -6.55
CA SER A 45 -1.01 -0.10 -7.65
C SER A 45 0.38 -0.60 -7.23
N LEU A 46 1.12 0.20 -6.45
CA LEU A 46 2.40 -0.21 -5.87
C LEU A 46 2.23 -1.38 -4.89
N ALA A 47 1.28 -1.28 -3.97
CA ALA A 47 1.01 -2.34 -3.00
C ALA A 47 0.59 -3.65 -3.68
N THR A 48 -0.27 -3.59 -4.69
CA THR A 48 -0.69 -4.79 -5.44
C THR A 48 0.46 -5.40 -6.23
N SER A 49 1.32 -4.59 -6.85
CA SER A 49 2.51 -5.08 -7.55
C SER A 49 3.45 -5.87 -6.62
N ILE A 50 3.64 -5.39 -5.40
CA ILE A 50 4.45 -6.09 -4.38
C ILE A 50 3.79 -7.40 -3.96
N ILE A 51 2.49 -7.38 -3.69
CA ILE A 51 1.72 -8.58 -3.35
C ILE A 51 1.80 -9.62 -4.48
N GLU A 52 1.68 -9.19 -5.74
CA GLU A 52 1.79 -10.07 -6.89
C GLU A 52 3.19 -10.67 -7.04
N ASN A 53 4.24 -9.91 -6.75
CA ASN A 53 5.59 -10.46 -6.77
C ASN A 53 5.84 -11.43 -5.62
N ALA A 54 5.34 -11.14 -4.42
CA ALA A 54 5.42 -12.06 -3.29
C ALA A 54 4.67 -13.37 -3.56
N ASN A 55 3.46 -13.30 -4.11
CA ASN A 55 2.64 -14.48 -4.43
C ASN A 55 3.22 -15.39 -5.53
N LYS A 56 4.23 -14.94 -6.29
CA LYS A 56 4.92 -15.77 -7.29
C LYS A 56 6.02 -16.64 -6.67
N LEU A 57 6.49 -16.28 -5.49
CA LEU A 57 7.55 -16.99 -4.79
C LEU A 57 6.98 -18.20 -4.03
N SER A 58 7.89 -19.07 -3.60
CA SER A 58 7.55 -20.22 -2.78
C SER A 58 7.06 -19.78 -1.40
N PHE A 59 6.31 -20.63 -0.70
CA PHE A 59 5.76 -20.29 0.61
C PHE A 59 6.84 -20.10 1.68
N ASP A 60 7.95 -20.82 1.55
CA ASP A 60 9.08 -20.93 2.46
C ASP A 60 10.24 -21.58 1.67
N GLU A 61 11.51 -21.26 1.97
CA GLU A 61 12.70 -21.84 1.34
C GLU A 61 12.61 -23.36 1.18
N ILE A 62 12.17 -24.08 2.22
CA ILE A 62 12.11 -25.56 2.20
C ILE A 62 11.06 -26.08 1.21
N THR A 63 10.05 -25.27 0.88
CA THR A 63 9.00 -25.63 -0.09
C THR A 63 9.45 -25.55 -1.54
N ILE A 64 10.64 -25.01 -1.82
CA ILE A 64 11.21 -24.96 -3.17
C ILE A 64 11.50 -26.38 -3.68
N ASP A 65 12.18 -27.19 -2.86
CA ASP A 65 12.66 -28.52 -3.26
C ASP A 65 11.84 -29.68 -2.66
N SER A 66 11.04 -29.42 -1.62
CA SER A 66 10.37 -30.49 -0.87
C SER A 66 8.95 -30.14 -0.41
N SER A 67 8.07 -31.14 -0.37
CA SER A 67 6.72 -30.97 0.18
C SER A 67 6.73 -31.08 1.71
N ILE A 68 6.12 -30.12 2.39
CA ILE A 68 6.09 -30.07 3.85
C ILE A 68 4.73 -30.54 4.36
N THR A 69 4.74 -31.42 5.37
CA THR A 69 3.52 -31.90 6.04
C THR A 69 3.44 -31.49 7.51
N ASN A 70 4.52 -30.96 8.08
CA ASN A 70 4.60 -30.54 9.47
C ASN A 70 5.03 -29.06 9.57
N THR A 71 4.32 -28.28 10.38
CA THR A 71 4.59 -26.84 10.59
C THR A 71 5.92 -26.57 11.29
N ASN A 72 6.51 -27.55 11.97
CA ASN A 72 7.81 -27.39 12.64
C ASN A 72 9.00 -27.27 11.68
N ALA A 73 8.81 -27.66 10.42
CA ALA A 73 9.84 -27.50 9.41
C ALA A 73 9.91 -26.07 8.87
N LEU A 74 8.82 -25.29 9.01
CA LEU A 74 8.75 -23.92 8.49
C LEU A 74 9.67 -22.97 9.25
N THR A 75 10.04 -21.85 8.61
CA THR A 75 10.81 -20.77 9.23
C THR A 75 10.15 -20.31 10.53
N SER A 76 10.96 -20.28 11.59
CA SER A 76 10.53 -19.80 12.90
C SER A 76 10.09 -18.34 12.82
N ILE A 77 9.09 -17.95 13.61
CA ILE A 77 8.53 -16.58 13.61
C ILE A 77 9.60 -15.51 13.82
N ASN A 78 10.60 -15.79 14.65
CA ASN A 78 11.67 -14.83 14.96
C ASN A 78 12.69 -14.70 13.83
N ASN A 79 12.70 -15.65 12.89
CA ASN A 79 13.60 -15.70 11.76
C ASN A 79 12.88 -15.35 10.45
N LEU A 80 11.62 -14.88 10.51
CA LEU A 80 10.91 -14.42 9.32
C LEU A 80 11.59 -13.19 8.74
N GLY A 81 11.85 -13.23 7.45
CA GLY A 81 12.58 -12.21 6.71
C GLY A 81 13.75 -12.84 5.98
N VAL A 82 14.45 -11.96 5.29
CA VAL A 82 15.63 -12.25 4.48
C VAL A 82 16.66 -13.11 5.25
N ASP A 83 17.04 -14.26 4.68
CA ASP A 83 18.07 -15.13 5.23
C ASP A 83 19.44 -14.99 4.52
N GLY A 84 20.51 -15.17 5.29
CA GLY A 84 21.87 -15.41 4.82
C GLY A 84 22.43 -14.40 3.81
N VAL A 85 22.35 -14.76 2.53
CA VAL A 85 23.02 -14.09 1.39
C VAL A 85 22.17 -12.98 0.79
N GLU A 86 20.88 -12.95 1.11
CA GLU A 86 19.93 -12.01 0.56
C GLU A 86 19.99 -10.65 1.29
N HIS A 87 19.59 -9.59 0.59
CA HIS A 87 19.59 -8.24 1.17
C HIS A 87 18.18 -7.66 1.22
N SER A 88 17.81 -7.11 2.39
CA SER A 88 16.51 -6.45 2.61
C SER A 88 16.23 -5.24 1.71
N ASN A 89 17.21 -4.78 0.92
CA ASN A 89 17.05 -3.68 -0.04
C ASN A 89 16.92 -4.15 -1.50
N LYS A 90 16.98 -5.46 -1.77
CA LYS A 90 16.97 -6.04 -3.11
C LYS A 90 15.89 -7.12 -3.25
N PRO A 91 14.69 -6.75 -3.69
CA PRO A 91 13.61 -7.72 -3.88
C PRO A 91 13.86 -8.74 -5.00
N ALA A 92 14.91 -8.55 -5.80
CA ALA A 92 15.32 -9.53 -6.83
C ALA A 92 16.09 -10.72 -6.26
N GLU A 93 16.57 -10.63 -5.03
CA GLU A 93 17.29 -11.72 -4.35
C GLU A 93 16.33 -12.59 -3.52
N PHE A 94 15.09 -12.14 -3.30
CA PHE A 94 14.09 -12.87 -2.50
C PHE A 94 13.67 -14.15 -3.20
N ASN A 95 13.73 -15.25 -2.47
CA ASN A 95 13.45 -16.58 -2.97
C ASN A 95 12.12 -17.14 -2.43
N ASP A 96 11.61 -16.60 -1.32
CA ASP A 96 10.38 -17.04 -0.69
C ASP A 96 9.46 -15.88 -0.23
N PHE A 97 8.30 -16.25 0.31
CA PHE A 97 7.27 -15.30 0.71
C PHE A 97 7.63 -14.54 1.99
N ASP A 98 8.41 -15.13 2.91
CA ASP A 98 8.79 -14.52 4.18
C ASP A 98 9.91 -13.49 4.08
N ASP A 99 10.70 -13.49 3.02
CA ASP A 99 11.71 -12.45 2.74
C ASP A 99 11.12 -11.03 2.71
N TYR A 100 9.84 -10.90 2.38
CA TYR A 100 9.13 -9.62 2.42
C TYR A 100 8.90 -9.08 3.85
N ASN A 101 9.20 -9.86 4.89
CA ASN A 101 9.08 -9.38 6.26
C ASN A 101 10.11 -8.28 6.55
N ASN A 102 9.62 -7.14 7.04
CA ASN A 102 10.42 -5.92 7.28
C ASN A 102 11.05 -5.31 6.01
N PHE A 103 10.60 -5.71 4.81
CA PHE A 103 11.02 -5.07 3.57
C PHE A 103 10.54 -3.61 3.54
N GLN A 104 11.46 -2.69 3.22
CA GLN A 104 11.18 -1.26 3.10
C GLN A 104 11.73 -0.73 1.78
N TYR A 105 10.92 0.06 1.09
CA TYR A 105 11.29 0.63 -0.20
C TYR A 105 10.73 2.05 -0.36
N ASP A 106 11.58 2.96 -0.83
CA ASP A 106 11.19 4.33 -1.14
C ASP A 106 11.08 4.51 -2.66
N GLU A 107 9.86 4.66 -3.17
CA GLU A 107 9.60 4.99 -4.57
C GLU A 107 9.55 6.51 -4.75
N ARG A 108 10.36 7.03 -5.68
CA ARG A 108 10.54 8.49 -5.87
C ARG A 108 9.97 9.01 -7.18
N LYS A 109 9.51 8.14 -8.08
CA LYS A 109 9.16 8.52 -9.47
C LYS A 109 7.66 8.51 -9.77
N LEU A 110 6.84 7.85 -8.96
CA LEU A 110 5.43 7.69 -9.29
C LEU A 110 4.61 8.95 -8.93
N ALA A 111 3.79 9.42 -9.87
CA ALA A 111 2.87 10.55 -9.67
C ALA A 111 3.48 11.82 -9.04
N SER A 112 4.80 12.07 -9.19
CA SER A 112 5.50 13.20 -8.57
C SER A 112 5.42 13.26 -7.04
N ALA A 113 5.23 12.12 -6.38
CA ALA A 113 5.25 12.00 -4.93
C ALA A 113 6.30 10.97 -4.47
N TYR A 114 6.74 11.12 -3.21
CA TYR A 114 7.64 10.18 -2.55
C TYR A 114 6.80 9.19 -1.75
N TYR A 115 6.85 7.90 -2.09
CA TYR A 115 6.14 6.85 -1.36
C TYR A 115 7.11 6.03 -0.53
N HIS A 116 6.78 5.86 0.75
CA HIS A 116 7.44 4.93 1.66
C HIS A 116 6.56 3.69 1.79
N ILE A 117 7.12 2.55 1.41
CA ILE A 117 6.48 1.25 1.42
C ILE A 117 7.12 0.42 2.52
N SER A 118 6.29 -0.23 3.33
CA SER A 118 6.72 -1.19 4.35
C SER A 118 5.89 -2.47 4.26
N CYS A 119 6.55 -3.60 4.39
CA CYS A 119 5.92 -4.92 4.34
C CYS A 119 6.13 -5.65 5.67
N LYS A 120 5.09 -6.37 6.10
CA LYS A 120 5.13 -7.25 7.26
C LYS A 120 4.50 -8.58 6.90
N VAL A 121 5.22 -9.67 7.19
CA VAL A 121 4.71 -11.03 7.05
C VAL A 121 4.47 -11.60 8.44
N SER A 122 3.30 -12.21 8.66
CA SER A 122 2.98 -12.89 9.91
C SER A 122 2.23 -14.19 9.64
N TYR A 123 2.44 -15.19 10.49
CA TYR A 123 1.61 -16.40 10.46
C TYR A 123 0.20 -16.09 10.96
N VAL A 124 -0.82 -16.74 10.41
CA VAL A 124 -2.22 -16.53 10.80
C VAL A 124 -3.00 -17.85 10.88
N ILE A 125 -3.97 -17.90 11.78
CA ILE A 125 -4.85 -19.07 11.93
C ILE A 125 -6.15 -18.81 11.13
N PRO A 126 -6.70 -19.79 10.40
CA PRO A 126 -7.91 -19.60 9.59
C PRO A 126 -9.12 -19.09 10.37
N THR A 127 -9.21 -19.40 11.66
CA THR A 127 -10.31 -18.96 12.54
C THR A 127 -10.19 -17.51 12.99
N THR A 128 -8.99 -16.94 12.97
CA THR A 128 -8.68 -15.57 13.44
C THR A 128 -7.60 -14.94 12.56
N PRO A 129 -7.88 -14.63 11.28
CA PRO A 129 -6.89 -14.17 10.31
C PRO A 129 -6.31 -12.77 10.62
N ASP A 130 -7.05 -11.97 11.40
CA ASP A 130 -6.61 -10.63 11.79
C ASP A 130 -5.53 -10.64 12.89
N VAL A 131 -5.43 -11.74 13.64
CA VAL A 131 -4.49 -11.89 14.76
C VAL A 131 -3.26 -12.67 14.31
N ASP A 132 -2.09 -12.11 14.58
CA ASP A 132 -0.81 -12.77 14.31
C ASP A 132 -0.66 -14.01 15.23
N SER A 133 -0.28 -15.13 14.64
CA SER A 133 -0.02 -16.38 15.35
C SER A 133 1.38 -16.40 15.95
N ASN A 134 1.48 -16.89 17.19
CA ASN A 134 2.76 -17.13 17.87
C ASN A 134 3.36 -18.52 17.58
N SER A 135 2.74 -19.30 16.69
CA SER A 135 3.28 -20.55 16.17
C SER A 135 3.25 -20.57 14.63
N PRO A 136 4.22 -21.23 13.96
CA PRO A 136 4.18 -21.43 12.51
C PRO A 136 2.89 -22.12 12.07
N THR A 137 2.31 -21.67 10.97
CA THR A 137 1.09 -22.26 10.38
C THR A 137 1.23 -22.29 8.86
N PHE A 138 0.39 -23.07 8.18
CA PHE A 138 0.37 -23.10 6.71
C PHE A 138 -0.27 -21.86 6.06
N ASN A 139 -0.49 -20.77 6.81
CA ASN A 139 -1.00 -19.52 6.28
C ASN A 139 -0.11 -18.37 6.74
N LYS A 140 0.44 -17.63 5.78
CA LYS A 140 1.20 -16.40 6.01
C LYS A 140 0.37 -15.23 5.47
N LYS A 141 0.27 -14.15 6.23
CA LYS A 141 -0.38 -12.90 5.86
C LYS A 141 0.70 -11.88 5.54
N LEU A 142 0.68 -11.33 4.32
CA LEU A 142 1.51 -10.20 3.94
C LEU A 142 0.66 -8.93 4.05
N THR A 143 1.14 -7.98 4.85
CA THR A 143 0.55 -6.64 4.98
C THR A 143 1.50 -5.63 4.38
N VAL A 144 1.07 -4.96 3.30
CA VAL A 144 1.82 -3.88 2.65
C VAL A 144 1.19 -2.55 3.04
N SER A 145 2.00 -1.68 3.64
CA SER A 145 1.61 -0.32 4.03
C SER A 145 2.36 0.70 3.17
N VAL A 146 1.63 1.54 2.46
CA VAL A 146 2.18 2.57 1.58
C VAL A 146 1.76 3.94 2.09
N SER A 147 2.73 4.77 2.40
CA SER A 147 2.55 6.12 2.94
C SER A 147 3.31 7.14 2.11
N SER A 148 2.85 8.39 2.11
CA SER A 148 3.53 9.50 1.44
C SER A 148 3.24 10.80 2.18
N ILE A 149 4.18 11.73 2.20
CA ILE A 149 3.95 13.08 2.73
C ILE A 149 2.88 13.86 1.93
N SER A 150 2.68 13.47 0.67
CA SER A 150 1.67 14.07 -0.22
C SER A 150 0.30 13.40 -0.09
N MET A 151 0.17 12.35 0.72
CA MET A 151 -1.09 11.66 0.99
C MET A 151 -1.65 12.03 2.35
N GLN A 152 -2.98 12.07 2.45
CA GLN A 152 -3.66 12.33 3.72
C GLN A 152 -3.66 11.11 4.66
N ASP A 153 -3.68 9.89 4.11
CA ASP A 153 -3.75 8.64 4.89
C ASP A 153 -2.85 7.55 4.29
N THR A 154 -2.49 6.56 5.10
CA THR A 154 -1.70 5.39 4.70
C THR A 154 -2.60 4.33 4.11
N VAL A 155 -2.29 3.89 2.88
CA VAL A 155 -2.97 2.75 2.28
C VAL A 155 -2.37 1.47 2.85
N LYS A 156 -3.21 0.61 3.42
CA LYS A 156 -2.83 -0.73 3.90
C LYS A 156 -3.62 -1.79 3.15
N ILE A 157 -2.91 -2.72 2.53
CA ILE A 157 -3.50 -3.87 1.84
C ILE A 157 -2.87 -5.13 2.41
N SER A 158 -3.70 -6.13 2.70
CA SER A 158 -3.25 -7.43 3.20
C SER A 158 -3.74 -8.56 2.32
N THR A 159 -2.88 -9.55 2.09
CA THR A 159 -3.25 -10.82 1.46
C THR A 159 -2.87 -11.98 2.38
N ILE A 160 -3.59 -13.09 2.27
CA ILE A 160 -3.23 -14.35 2.92
C ILE A 160 -2.79 -15.32 1.85
N PHE A 161 -1.58 -15.85 2.01
CA PHE A 161 -1.03 -16.90 1.18
C PHE A 161 -1.02 -18.19 1.99
N SER A 162 -1.66 -19.22 1.44
CA SER A 162 -1.84 -20.52 2.09
C SER A 162 -1.07 -21.58 1.33
N TYR A 163 -0.35 -22.42 2.05
CA TYR A 163 0.37 -23.54 1.48
C TYR A 163 -0.58 -24.71 1.18
N TRP A 164 -0.51 -25.21 -0.05
CA TRP A 164 -1.22 -26.42 -0.48
C TRP A 164 -0.29 -27.23 -1.37
N TYR A 165 -0.28 -28.54 -1.19
CA TYR A 165 0.39 -29.46 -2.11
C TYR A 165 -0.62 -30.50 -2.59
N PHE A 166 -0.59 -30.79 -3.89
CA PHE A 166 -1.39 -31.85 -4.50
C PHE A 166 -0.50 -33.08 -4.68
N ARG A 167 -1.01 -34.24 -4.30
CA ARG A 167 -0.37 -35.54 -4.55
C ARG A 167 -0.82 -36.11 -5.89
#